data_AF-A0A4V2MLI7-F1
#
_entry.id   AF-A0A4V2MLI7-F1
#
_cell.length_a   1.000
_cell.length_b   1.000
_cell.length_c   1.000
_cell.angle_alpha   90.00
_cell.angle_beta   90.00
_cell.angle_gamma   90.00
#
_symmetry.space_group_name_H-M   'P 1'
#
loop_
_entity.id
_entity.type
_entity.pdbx_description
1 polymer ?
#
loop_
_entity_poly.entity_id
_entity_poly.type
_entity_poly.pdbx_seq_one_letter_code
_entity_poly.pdbx_strand_id
1 'polypeptide(L)'
;MFSWWLQNRNIKILCFRNVLLCKLIIYRFNYLNQSIMPIPRNYKILSLDGGGSWAIIQVKCLRKLFAETFNNPDPTGHEVLREFDLVAANSGGSLVAAAMAENLRLSEIEKIFGDEKLRSRVFSRLSFFEKSLLSSVARIFMIGAKYATKRKHKALKEILPGISTIDLMHIPAHVAIGGEVKTQFLIIGYDYYRNRAEMFRTDCDSLASTSVIERKLRNLPAVAPAPSDCLVSLVDAIHASSTAPVNYFNEPAMFKVNNKLKYYWDGGVTGNNNPVLAAVTEAICNREQYQIEHIQVLSIGTGSVVQLQADEDIPAKYAELKAKHEEPGLIKDIQKMGTSILNDPPDTAAFIAYTILNSAMPAKPIDFIRMNPVLRPILINDTNGKHWDLPPGISKDEYVTLNETDMDAVEDREVLLIEKLCDNWLNNAGIPNQAIRSDASLNCLIGHADFDIAKADFKSWFKT
;
A
#
# COMPACT_ATOMS: atom_id res chain seq x y z
N MET A 1 -0.66 -71.00 -36.01
CA MET A 1 -1.13 -70.03 -34.99
C MET A 1 -0.01 -69.44 -34.12
N PHE A 2 1.21 -70.01 -34.09
CA PHE A 2 2.33 -69.49 -33.28
C PHE A 2 3.22 -68.44 -33.98
N SER A 3 3.19 -68.34 -35.33
CA SER A 3 4.01 -67.36 -36.07
C SER A 3 3.41 -65.95 -36.13
N TRP A 4 2.09 -65.80 -35.98
CA TRP A 4 1.41 -64.50 -35.97
C TRP A 4 1.55 -63.75 -34.63
N TRP A 5 1.91 -64.47 -33.56
CA TRP A 5 2.10 -63.89 -32.22
C TRP A 5 3.51 -63.29 -32.02
N LEU A 6 4.51 -63.82 -32.74
CA LEU A 6 5.90 -63.34 -32.68
C LEU A 6 6.14 -62.05 -33.51
N GLN A 7 5.40 -61.83 -34.60
CA GLN A 7 5.50 -60.59 -35.40
C GLN A 7 4.91 -59.37 -34.68
N ASN A 8 3.83 -59.54 -33.90
CA ASN A 8 3.19 -58.44 -33.16
C ASN A 8 3.97 -57.98 -31.91
N ARG A 9 4.79 -58.84 -31.30
CA ARG A 9 5.68 -58.43 -30.19
C ARG A 9 6.85 -57.58 -30.67
N ASN A 10 7.44 -57.90 -31.83
CA ASN A 10 8.57 -57.14 -32.36
C ASN A 10 8.17 -55.72 -32.82
N ILE A 11 6.97 -55.52 -33.35
CA ILE A 11 6.46 -54.19 -33.73
C ILE A 11 6.14 -53.35 -32.48
N LYS A 12 5.55 -53.93 -31.42
CA LYS A 12 5.34 -53.22 -30.15
C LYS A 12 6.65 -52.86 -29.44
N ILE A 13 7.67 -53.72 -29.50
CA ILE A 13 9.00 -53.45 -28.94
C ILE A 13 9.76 -52.38 -29.75
N LEU A 14 9.61 -52.33 -31.08
CA LEU A 14 10.20 -51.27 -31.91
C LEU A 14 9.52 -49.91 -31.66
N CYS A 15 8.20 -49.89 -31.50
CA CYS A 15 7.45 -48.67 -31.16
C CYS A 15 7.77 -48.18 -29.75
N PHE A 16 7.90 -49.08 -28.77
CA PHE A 16 8.33 -48.71 -27.41
C PHE A 16 9.78 -48.25 -27.35
N ARG A 17 10.69 -48.88 -28.11
CA ARG A 17 12.09 -48.42 -28.20
C ARG A 17 12.20 -47.04 -28.85
N ASN A 18 11.42 -46.73 -29.88
CA ASN A 18 11.41 -45.39 -30.49
C ASN A 18 10.75 -44.33 -29.60
N VAL A 19 9.72 -44.67 -28.81
CA VAL A 19 9.14 -43.74 -27.82
C VAL A 19 10.08 -43.51 -26.64
N LEU A 20 10.80 -44.55 -26.19
CA LEU A 20 11.79 -44.42 -25.12
C LEU A 20 13.04 -43.67 -25.61
N LEU A 21 13.47 -43.89 -26.85
CA LEU A 21 14.58 -43.16 -27.47
C LEU A 21 14.21 -41.71 -27.76
N CYS A 22 12.99 -41.41 -28.22
CA CYS A 22 12.48 -40.03 -28.31
C CYS A 22 12.33 -39.39 -26.93
N LYS A 23 11.88 -40.10 -25.90
CA LYS A 23 11.85 -39.58 -24.52
C LYS A 23 13.25 -39.36 -23.95
N LEU A 24 14.22 -40.22 -24.24
CA LEU A 24 15.63 -40.08 -23.84
C LEU A 24 16.35 -38.99 -24.63
N ILE A 25 16.00 -38.77 -25.90
CA ILE A 25 16.52 -37.68 -26.72
C ILE A 25 15.90 -36.35 -26.26
N ILE A 26 14.61 -36.30 -25.93
CA ILE A 26 13.97 -35.11 -25.30
C ILE A 26 14.56 -34.87 -23.90
N TYR A 27 14.80 -35.91 -23.10
CA TYR A 27 15.46 -35.77 -21.80
C TYR A 27 16.93 -35.33 -21.92
N ARG A 28 17.68 -35.85 -22.90
CA ARG A 28 19.08 -35.44 -23.14
C ARG A 28 19.19 -34.07 -23.82
N PHE A 29 18.23 -33.66 -24.66
CA PHE A 29 18.17 -32.28 -25.19
C PHE A 29 17.83 -31.29 -24.08
N ASN A 30 16.94 -31.65 -23.15
CA ASN A 30 16.64 -30.85 -21.97
C ASN A 30 17.79 -30.81 -20.95
N TYR A 31 18.69 -31.79 -20.94
CA TYR A 31 19.89 -31.79 -20.07
C TYR A 31 21.10 -31.08 -20.70
N LEU A 32 21.16 -31.01 -22.03
CA LEU A 32 22.25 -30.32 -22.76
C LEU A 32 21.95 -28.84 -23.03
N ASN A 33 20.68 -28.43 -22.96
CA ASN A 33 20.30 -27.07 -22.63
C ASN A 33 20.21 -26.95 -21.10
N GLN A 34 21.35 -26.94 -20.41
CA GLN A 34 21.43 -26.13 -19.19
C GLN A 34 21.28 -24.67 -19.63
N SER A 35 20.05 -24.27 -19.95
CA SER A 35 19.60 -22.93 -19.60
C SER A 35 19.98 -22.78 -18.15
N ILE A 36 20.89 -21.83 -17.89
CA ILE A 36 21.13 -21.27 -16.56
C ILE A 36 19.81 -21.39 -15.80
N MET A 37 19.74 -22.22 -14.75
CA MET A 37 18.53 -22.25 -13.93
C MET A 37 18.26 -20.79 -13.60
N PRO A 38 17.09 -20.23 -13.97
CA PRO A 38 16.84 -18.82 -13.73
C PRO A 38 17.14 -18.59 -12.26
N ILE A 39 18.01 -17.61 -11.99
CA ILE A 39 18.28 -17.22 -10.61
C ILE A 39 16.91 -16.91 -10.01
N PRO A 40 16.55 -17.48 -8.84
CA PRO A 40 15.27 -17.21 -8.22
C PRO A 40 15.00 -15.72 -8.18
N ARG A 41 14.00 -15.26 -8.94
CA ARG A 41 13.68 -13.84 -8.97
C ARG A 41 12.79 -13.53 -7.77
N ASN A 42 13.38 -12.92 -6.77
CA ASN A 42 12.65 -12.26 -5.70
C ASN A 42 11.99 -11.00 -6.26
N TYR A 43 10.66 -10.98 -6.27
CA TYR A 43 9.87 -9.83 -6.69
C TYR A 43 9.50 -9.00 -5.46
N LYS A 44 10.07 -7.81 -5.36
CA LYS A 44 9.95 -6.94 -4.18
C LYS A 44 8.83 -5.93 -4.35
N ILE A 45 7.87 -5.94 -3.44
CA ILE A 45 6.72 -5.04 -3.40
C ILE A 45 6.93 -4.02 -2.28
N LEU A 46 6.79 -2.73 -2.61
CA LEU A 46 6.58 -1.65 -1.64
C LEU A 46 5.09 -1.26 -1.66
N SER A 47 4.43 -1.41 -0.52
CA SER A 47 3.03 -1.02 -0.33
C SER A 47 2.95 0.17 0.62
N LEU A 48 2.37 1.28 0.17
CA LEU A 48 2.22 2.51 0.95
C LEU A 48 0.75 2.80 1.23
N ASP A 49 0.37 2.71 2.50
CA ASP A 49 -1.01 2.96 2.95
C ASP A 49 -1.44 4.41 2.71
N GLY A 50 -2.74 4.65 2.63
CA GLY A 50 -3.30 5.98 2.72
C GLY A 50 -3.40 6.48 4.15
N GLY A 51 -3.38 7.81 4.33
CA GLY A 51 -3.47 8.45 5.65
C GLY A 51 -3.22 9.96 5.64
N GLY A 52 -3.49 10.64 4.53
CA GLY A 52 -3.29 12.09 4.40
C GLY A 52 -1.90 12.57 4.86
N SER A 53 -1.88 13.48 5.83
CA SER A 53 -0.65 14.07 6.37
C SER A 53 0.21 13.09 7.18
N TRP A 54 -0.40 12.02 7.70
CA TRP A 54 0.33 10.99 8.46
C TRP A 54 1.32 10.20 7.57
N ALA A 55 1.26 10.36 6.24
CA ALA A 55 2.24 9.80 5.32
C ALA A 55 3.69 10.27 5.59
N ILE A 56 3.90 11.32 6.39
CA ILE A 56 5.22 11.67 6.93
C ILE A 56 5.91 10.48 7.64
N ILE A 57 5.14 9.60 8.29
CA ILE A 57 5.63 8.37 8.92
C ILE A 57 6.32 7.46 7.91
N GLN A 58 5.73 7.30 6.72
CA GLN A 58 6.30 6.45 5.66
C GLN A 58 7.65 6.99 5.20
N VAL A 59 7.75 8.31 5.04
CA VAL A 59 8.99 8.96 4.61
C VAL A 59 10.08 8.81 5.66
N LYS A 60 9.79 9.09 6.94
CA LYS A 60 10.75 8.91 8.04
C LYS A 60 11.19 7.44 8.20
N CYS A 61 10.26 6.50 8.03
CA CYS A 61 10.56 5.06 8.01
C CYS A 61 11.54 4.72 6.87
N LEU A 62 11.24 5.10 5.62
CA LEU A 62 12.11 4.85 4.47
C LEU A 62 13.50 5.46 4.66
N ARG A 63 13.60 6.70 5.17
CA ARG A 63 14.90 7.33 5.50
C ARG A 63 15.71 6.48 6.46
N LYS A 64 15.09 6.00 7.54
CA LYS A 64 15.78 5.16 8.54
C LYS A 64 16.18 3.81 7.98
N LEU A 65 15.33 3.16 7.18
CA LEU A 65 15.67 1.90 6.52
C LEU A 65 16.85 2.06 5.56
N PHE A 66 16.88 3.13 4.76
CA PHE A 66 17.94 3.36 3.79
C PHE A 66 19.26 3.81 4.43
N ALA A 67 19.20 4.61 5.50
CA ALA A 67 20.36 4.94 6.31
C ALA A 67 21.04 3.66 6.83
N GLU A 68 20.25 2.74 7.38
CA GLU A 68 20.74 1.56 8.09
C GLU A 68 21.11 0.39 7.16
N THR A 69 20.46 0.31 6.00
CA THR A 69 20.65 -0.79 5.03
C THR A 69 21.70 -0.44 3.99
N PHE A 70 21.69 0.79 3.48
CA PHE A 70 22.52 1.22 2.34
C PHE A 70 23.52 2.33 2.68
N ASN A 71 23.61 2.75 3.95
CA ASN A 71 24.41 3.91 4.37
C ASN A 71 24.04 5.19 3.59
N ASN A 72 22.76 5.34 3.23
CA ASN A 72 22.23 6.49 2.52
C ASN A 72 21.05 7.09 3.33
N PRO A 73 21.30 8.08 4.20
CA PRO A 73 20.27 8.65 5.06
C PRO A 73 19.31 9.62 4.35
N ASP A 74 19.61 10.02 3.11
CA ASP A 74 18.75 10.92 2.33
C ASP A 74 18.73 10.53 0.85
N PRO A 75 18.26 9.31 0.52
CA PRO A 75 18.25 8.83 -0.84
C PRO A 75 17.29 9.66 -1.70
N THR A 76 17.56 9.71 -3.00
CA THR A 76 16.57 10.21 -3.96
C THR A 76 15.43 9.21 -4.12
N GLY A 77 14.29 9.69 -4.61
CA GLY A 77 13.16 8.83 -4.91
C GLY A 77 13.51 7.66 -5.83
N HIS A 78 14.25 7.91 -6.91
CA HIS A 78 14.68 6.83 -7.83
C HIS A 78 15.63 5.83 -7.15
N GLU A 79 16.50 6.28 -6.25
CA GLU A 79 17.36 5.39 -5.45
C GLU A 79 16.54 4.47 -4.52
N VAL A 80 15.38 4.92 -4.05
CA VAL A 80 14.46 4.06 -3.30
C VAL A 80 13.73 3.09 -4.24
N LEU A 81 13.16 3.62 -5.31
CA LEU A 81 12.32 2.86 -6.24
C LEU A 81 13.07 1.68 -6.87
N ARG A 82 14.35 1.85 -7.23
CA ARG A 82 15.17 0.79 -7.85
C ARG A 82 15.28 -0.49 -7.00
N GLU A 83 14.99 -0.43 -5.71
CA GLU A 83 15.06 -1.60 -4.82
C GLU A 83 13.78 -2.46 -4.88
N PHE A 84 12.71 -1.96 -5.52
CA PHE A 84 11.41 -2.61 -5.62
C PHE A 84 10.97 -2.82 -7.08
N ASP A 85 10.33 -3.95 -7.37
CA ASP A 85 9.74 -4.26 -8.68
C ASP A 85 8.33 -3.66 -8.82
N LEU A 86 7.60 -3.48 -7.71
CA LEU A 86 6.26 -2.88 -7.69
C LEU A 86 6.10 -1.92 -6.51
N VAL A 87 5.58 -0.73 -6.78
CA VAL A 87 5.08 0.21 -5.78
C VAL A 87 3.56 0.30 -5.88
N ALA A 88 2.86 -0.16 -4.85
CA ALA A 88 1.43 0.00 -4.73
C ALA A 88 1.12 1.05 -3.67
N ALA A 89 0.22 1.99 -3.97
CA ALA A 89 -0.03 3.11 -3.07
C ALA A 89 -1.47 3.62 -3.12
N ASN A 90 -1.97 4.07 -1.97
CA ASN A 90 -3.27 4.75 -1.84
C ASN A 90 -3.13 6.12 -1.15
N SER A 91 -3.98 7.08 -1.50
CA SER A 91 -4.13 8.36 -0.82
C SER A 91 -2.81 9.08 -0.50
N GLY A 92 -2.54 9.43 0.78
CA GLY A 92 -1.27 10.03 1.22
C GLY A 92 -0.03 9.25 0.77
N GLY A 93 -0.05 7.92 0.82
CA GLY A 93 1.03 7.08 0.30
C GLY A 93 1.21 7.18 -1.21
N SER A 94 0.14 7.46 -1.97
CA SER A 94 0.26 7.72 -3.43
C SER A 94 1.02 9.00 -3.72
N LEU A 95 0.90 10.03 -2.86
CA LEU A 95 1.70 11.25 -2.96
C LEU A 95 3.18 10.96 -2.66
N VAL A 96 3.49 10.11 -1.67
CA VAL A 96 4.87 9.66 -1.41
C VAL A 96 5.44 8.92 -2.62
N ALA A 97 4.68 7.99 -3.20
CA ALA A 97 5.09 7.25 -4.40
C ALA A 97 5.37 8.18 -5.59
N ALA A 98 4.49 9.16 -5.84
CA ALA A 98 4.66 10.12 -6.92
C ALA A 98 5.83 11.09 -6.69
N ALA A 99 6.04 11.54 -5.45
CA ALA A 99 7.20 12.35 -5.09
C ALA A 99 8.52 11.58 -5.24
N MET A 100 8.52 10.27 -4.99
CA MET A 100 9.67 9.42 -5.33
C MET A 100 9.85 9.28 -6.84
N ALA A 101 8.77 9.18 -7.62
CA ALA A 101 8.84 9.13 -9.08
C ALA A 101 9.35 10.44 -9.70
N GLU A 102 9.03 11.59 -9.10
CA GLU A 102 9.60 12.92 -9.41
C GLU A 102 11.10 13.04 -9.04
N ASN A 103 11.67 12.00 -8.41
CA ASN A 103 13.04 11.92 -7.93
C ASN A 103 13.41 12.90 -6.80
N LEU A 104 12.42 13.36 -6.03
CA LEU A 104 12.70 14.17 -4.85
C LEU A 104 13.48 13.35 -3.81
N ARG A 105 14.39 13.98 -3.07
CA ARG A 105 15.02 13.36 -1.91
C ARG A 105 13.99 13.11 -0.83
N LEU A 106 14.17 12.06 -0.03
CA LEU A 106 13.23 11.78 1.05
C LEU A 106 13.10 12.96 2.03
N SER A 107 14.15 13.77 2.24
CA SER A 107 14.07 15.00 3.05
C SER A 107 13.19 16.09 2.43
N GLU A 108 13.07 16.12 1.10
CA GLU A 108 12.18 17.02 0.37
C GLU A 108 10.74 16.50 0.40
N ILE A 109 10.55 15.18 0.30
CA ILE A 109 9.23 14.56 0.45
C ILE A 109 8.68 14.79 1.86
N GLU A 110 9.52 14.68 2.89
CA GLU A 110 9.15 14.94 4.29
C GLU A 110 8.58 16.36 4.47
N LYS A 111 9.19 17.36 3.80
CA LYS A 111 8.72 18.76 3.83
C LYS A 111 7.34 18.95 3.21
N ILE A 112 6.92 18.11 2.27
CA ILE A 112 5.56 18.20 1.67
C ILE A 112 4.49 18.06 2.76
N PHE A 113 4.75 17.23 3.77
CA PHE A 113 3.85 16.98 4.89
C PHE A 113 4.17 17.85 6.11
N GLY A 114 5.46 18.07 6.40
CA GLY A 114 5.92 18.82 7.57
C GLY A 114 5.76 20.34 7.47
N ASP A 115 5.96 20.94 6.29
CA ASP A 115 5.89 22.39 6.11
C ASP A 115 4.44 22.88 5.96
N GLU A 116 4.02 23.79 6.84
CA GLU A 116 2.65 24.32 6.88
C GLU A 116 2.22 24.94 5.54
N LYS A 117 3.12 25.66 4.84
CA LYS A 117 2.80 26.33 3.57
C LYS A 117 2.66 25.33 2.43
N LEU A 118 3.45 24.27 2.40
CA LEU A 118 3.31 23.18 1.43
C LEU A 118 2.05 22.37 1.71
N ARG A 119 1.84 21.95 2.95
CA ARG A 119 0.68 21.17 3.38
C ARG A 119 -0.63 21.91 3.11
N SER A 120 -0.70 23.19 3.47
CA SER A 120 -1.89 24.04 3.25
C SER A 120 -2.21 24.29 1.77
N ARG A 121 -1.26 24.07 0.85
CA ARG A 121 -1.52 24.10 -0.60
C ARG A 121 -2.24 22.84 -1.07
N VAL A 122 -1.83 21.68 -0.58
CA VAL A 122 -2.46 20.38 -0.90
C VAL A 122 -3.82 20.26 -0.20
N PHE A 123 -3.90 20.65 1.07
CA PHE A 123 -5.12 20.70 1.89
C PHE A 123 -5.71 22.12 1.96
N SER A 124 -5.95 22.71 0.78
CA SER A 124 -6.49 24.07 0.71
C SER A 124 -7.94 24.12 1.17
N ARG A 125 -8.19 24.71 2.35
CA ARG A 125 -9.52 24.84 2.95
C ARG A 125 -10.51 25.56 2.03
N LEU A 126 -11.78 25.17 2.06
CA LEU A 126 -12.86 25.88 1.37
C LEU A 126 -13.01 27.31 1.89
N SER A 127 -13.19 28.26 0.96
CA SER A 127 -13.55 29.63 1.27
C SER A 127 -14.97 29.74 1.85
N PHE A 128 -15.27 30.85 2.50
CA PHE A 128 -16.58 31.10 3.11
C PHE A 128 -17.75 30.96 2.10
N PHE A 129 -17.55 31.44 0.87
CA PHE A 129 -18.53 31.32 -0.21
C PHE A 129 -18.70 29.88 -0.71
N GLU A 130 -17.61 29.12 -0.82
CA GLU A 130 -17.67 27.69 -1.20
C GLU A 130 -18.38 26.86 -0.13
N LYS A 131 -18.17 27.17 1.16
CA LYS A 131 -18.91 26.55 2.27
C LYS A 131 -20.41 26.87 2.23
N SER A 132 -20.79 28.06 1.76
CA SER A 132 -22.18 28.50 1.63
C SER A 132 -22.94 27.79 0.50
N LEU A 133 -22.22 27.34 -0.54
CA LEU A 133 -22.76 26.60 -1.69
C LEU A 133 -22.98 25.10 -1.41
N LEU A 134 -22.53 24.57 -0.27
CA LEU A 134 -22.89 23.23 0.18
C LEU A 134 -24.39 23.16 0.50
N SER A 135 -25.02 22.03 0.18
CA SER A 135 -26.47 21.85 0.39
C SER A 135 -26.85 22.18 1.83
N SER A 136 -28.03 22.77 2.03
CA SER A 136 -28.53 23.16 3.36
C SER A 136 -28.54 21.98 4.34
N VAL A 137 -28.75 20.77 3.81
CA VAL A 137 -28.70 19.50 4.53
C VAL A 137 -27.28 19.18 5.05
N ALA A 138 -26.24 19.33 4.21
CA ALA A 138 -24.85 19.13 4.60
C ALA A 138 -24.41 20.08 5.75
N ARG A 139 -24.88 21.33 5.71
CA ARG A 139 -24.65 22.34 6.77
C ARG A 139 -25.35 22.00 8.09
N ILE A 140 -26.58 21.47 8.04
CA ILE A 140 -27.36 21.11 9.24
C ILE A 140 -26.78 19.88 9.95
N PHE A 141 -26.21 18.92 9.23
CA PHE A 141 -25.72 17.66 9.80
C PHE A 141 -24.22 17.65 10.11
N MET A 142 -23.52 18.79 10.05
CA MET A 142 -22.06 18.90 10.23
C MET A 142 -21.26 17.91 9.35
N ILE A 143 -21.81 17.55 8.18
CA ILE A 143 -21.16 16.75 7.15
C ILE A 143 -20.79 17.71 6.03
N GLY A 144 -19.53 18.10 5.92
CA GLY A 144 -19.13 19.15 4.99
C GLY A 144 -17.67 19.04 4.59
N ALA A 145 -17.42 19.08 3.29
CA ALA A 145 -16.06 19.08 2.76
C ALA A 145 -15.23 20.21 3.37
N LYS A 146 -14.01 19.88 3.82
CA LYS A 146 -13.04 20.85 4.35
C LYS A 146 -12.23 21.52 3.24
N TYR A 147 -11.98 20.85 2.12
CA TYR A 147 -10.96 21.19 1.12
C TYR A 147 -11.49 21.26 -0.32
N ALA A 148 -10.82 22.07 -1.16
CA ALA A 148 -11.15 22.22 -2.57
C ALA A 148 -10.36 21.25 -3.47
N THR A 149 -11.09 20.41 -4.21
CA THR A 149 -10.50 19.41 -5.13
C THR A 149 -9.68 20.03 -6.25
N LYS A 150 -10.21 21.07 -6.92
CA LYS A 150 -9.50 21.78 -8.02
C LYS A 150 -8.19 22.42 -7.56
N ARG A 151 -8.16 23.02 -6.37
CA ARG A 151 -6.94 23.63 -5.82
C ARG A 151 -5.88 22.57 -5.55
N LYS A 152 -6.28 21.41 -5.00
CA LYS A 152 -5.38 20.26 -4.84
C LYS A 152 -4.78 19.81 -6.17
N HIS A 153 -5.58 19.61 -7.22
CA HIS A 153 -5.06 19.15 -8.52
C HIS A 153 -4.00 20.09 -9.08
N LYS A 154 -4.25 21.41 -8.98
CA LYS A 154 -3.28 22.43 -9.38
C LYS A 154 -2.00 22.36 -8.53
N ALA A 155 -2.14 22.29 -7.21
CA ALA A 155 -1.01 22.21 -6.30
C ALA A 155 -0.13 20.97 -6.57
N LEU A 156 -0.74 19.82 -6.85
CA LEU A 156 -0.01 18.59 -7.20
C LEU A 156 0.84 18.77 -8.45
N LYS A 157 0.34 19.45 -9.49
CA LYS A 157 1.10 19.75 -10.70
C LYS A 157 2.25 20.73 -10.46
N GLU A 158 2.07 21.67 -9.53
CA GLU A 158 3.12 22.63 -9.14
C GLU A 158 4.22 21.97 -8.29
N ILE A 159 3.87 20.98 -7.45
CA ILE A 159 4.81 20.24 -6.59
C ILE A 159 5.56 19.15 -7.38
N LEU A 160 4.91 18.55 -8.39
CA LEU A 160 5.42 17.40 -9.14
C LEU A 160 5.48 17.70 -10.66
N PRO A 161 6.24 18.74 -11.07
CA PRO A 161 6.19 19.26 -12.43
C PRO A 161 6.66 18.25 -13.48
N GLY A 162 7.69 17.45 -13.21
CA GLY A 162 8.24 16.47 -14.14
C GLY A 162 7.21 15.41 -14.52
N ILE A 163 6.73 14.64 -13.54
CA ILE A 163 5.79 13.54 -13.76
C ILE A 163 4.39 14.01 -14.15
N SER A 164 4.03 15.27 -13.93
CA SER A 164 2.73 15.83 -14.35
C SER A 164 2.49 15.79 -15.86
N THR A 165 3.57 15.66 -16.63
CA THR A 165 3.56 15.64 -18.10
C THR A 165 3.81 14.26 -18.69
N ILE A 166 4.05 13.26 -17.85
CA ILE A 166 4.42 11.91 -18.26
C ILE A 166 3.20 11.00 -18.09
N ASP A 167 2.81 10.33 -19.17
CA ASP A 167 1.77 9.30 -19.11
C ASP A 167 2.23 8.14 -18.23
N LEU A 168 1.30 7.54 -17.50
CA LEU A 168 1.57 6.48 -16.53
C LEU A 168 2.40 5.34 -17.12
N MET A 169 2.13 4.94 -18.37
CA MET A 169 2.88 3.88 -19.06
C MET A 169 4.37 4.17 -19.25
N HIS A 170 4.79 5.44 -19.22
CA HIS A 170 6.18 5.86 -19.39
C HIS A 170 6.91 6.10 -18.06
N ILE A 171 6.20 6.05 -16.92
CA ILE A 171 6.80 6.21 -15.60
C ILE A 171 7.90 5.17 -15.31
N PRO A 172 7.75 3.87 -15.64
CA PRO A 172 8.82 2.89 -15.40
C PRO A 172 10.14 3.24 -16.11
N ALA A 173 10.05 3.79 -17.33
CA ALA A 173 11.23 4.27 -18.07
C ALA A 173 11.80 5.56 -17.45
N HIS A 174 10.96 6.44 -16.92
CA HIS A 174 11.38 7.67 -16.26
C HIS A 174 12.15 7.43 -14.96
N VAL A 175 11.75 6.41 -14.17
CA VAL A 175 12.40 6.08 -12.88
C VAL A 175 13.55 5.08 -13.00
N ALA A 176 13.84 4.62 -14.22
CA ALA A 176 14.89 3.65 -14.47
C ALA A 176 16.28 4.24 -14.19
N ILE A 177 17.09 3.52 -13.42
CA ILE A 177 18.50 3.88 -13.18
C ILE A 177 19.39 2.99 -14.05
N GLY A 178 20.34 3.59 -14.76
CA GLY A 178 21.23 2.86 -15.67
C GLY A 178 20.53 2.25 -16.89
N GLY A 179 19.30 2.69 -17.20
CA GLY A 179 18.48 2.16 -18.29
C GLY A 179 17.70 0.88 -17.94
N GLU A 180 17.80 0.39 -16.70
CA GLU A 180 17.08 -0.81 -16.26
C GLU A 180 15.70 -0.42 -15.72
N VAL A 181 14.65 -0.75 -16.49
CA VAL A 181 13.26 -0.61 -16.06
C VAL A 181 12.94 -1.73 -15.08
N LYS A 182 12.91 -1.40 -13.79
CA LYS A 182 12.60 -2.36 -12.73
C LYS A 182 11.23 -2.12 -12.09
N THR A 183 10.89 -0.87 -11.82
CA THR A 183 9.77 -0.53 -10.93
C THR A 183 8.49 -0.20 -11.68
N GLN A 184 7.42 -0.94 -11.38
CA GLN A 184 6.05 -0.66 -11.81
C GLN A 184 5.28 0.06 -10.70
N PHE A 185 4.20 0.77 -11.04
CA PHE A 185 3.29 1.41 -10.08
C PHE A 185 1.85 0.90 -10.23
N LEU A 186 1.19 0.76 -9.08
CA LEU A 186 -0.24 0.46 -8.95
C LEU A 186 -0.88 1.48 -7.99
N ILE A 187 -1.62 2.43 -8.54
CA ILE A 187 -2.33 3.46 -7.77
C ILE A 187 -3.83 3.16 -7.76
N ILE A 188 -4.47 3.25 -6.59
CA ILE A 188 -5.85 2.80 -6.41
C ILE A 188 -6.78 4.00 -6.27
N GLY A 189 -7.86 4.04 -7.06
CA GLY A 189 -8.94 5.00 -6.92
C GLY A 189 -10.31 4.29 -6.91
N TYR A 190 -11.37 5.07 -6.74
CA TYR A 190 -12.75 4.64 -6.83
C TYR A 190 -13.42 5.31 -8.03
N ASP A 191 -13.86 4.55 -9.04
CA ASP A 191 -14.64 5.10 -10.16
C ASP A 191 -16.05 5.45 -9.67
N TYR A 192 -16.33 6.75 -9.63
CA TYR A 192 -17.55 7.32 -9.05
C TYR A 192 -18.83 6.75 -9.66
N TYR A 193 -18.87 6.59 -10.98
CA TYR A 193 -20.10 6.20 -11.68
C TYR A 193 -20.20 4.68 -11.86
N ARG A 194 -19.07 3.98 -11.92
CA ARG A 194 -19.06 2.51 -12.06
C ARG A 194 -19.12 1.78 -10.72
N ASN A 195 -18.98 2.50 -9.60
CA ASN A 195 -19.00 1.96 -8.25
C ASN A 195 -18.04 0.78 -8.06
N ARG A 196 -16.79 0.94 -8.50
CA ARG A 196 -15.74 -0.08 -8.40
C ARG A 196 -14.37 0.54 -8.18
N ALA A 197 -13.44 -0.26 -7.69
CA ALA A 197 -12.04 0.12 -7.70
C ALA A 197 -11.53 0.35 -9.13
N GLU A 198 -10.82 1.44 -9.32
CA GLU A 198 -10.02 1.72 -10.50
C GLU A 198 -8.54 1.55 -10.14
N MET A 199 -7.85 0.75 -10.93
CA MET A 199 -6.48 0.32 -10.66
C MET A 199 -5.59 0.93 -11.74
N PHE A 200 -5.01 2.09 -11.47
CA PHE A 200 -4.13 2.81 -12.37
C PHE A 200 -2.77 2.10 -12.37
N ARG A 201 -2.46 1.41 -13.47
CA ARG A 201 -1.24 0.60 -13.64
C ARG A 201 -0.29 1.23 -14.65
N THR A 202 0.99 1.14 -14.35
CA THR A 202 2.04 1.41 -15.36
C THR A 202 2.20 0.24 -16.32
N ASP A 203 2.01 -1.00 -15.86
CA ASP A 203 1.98 -2.17 -16.74
C ASP A 203 0.63 -2.28 -17.45
N CYS A 204 0.59 -1.82 -18.70
CA CYS A 204 -0.59 -1.90 -19.56
C CYS A 204 -0.94 -3.33 -20.00
N ASP A 205 0.00 -4.26 -19.92
CA ASP A 205 -0.15 -5.66 -20.32
C ASP A 205 -0.39 -6.60 -19.14
N SER A 206 -0.54 -6.05 -17.93
CA SER A 206 -0.80 -6.83 -16.72
C SER A 206 -1.96 -7.81 -16.89
N LEU A 207 -1.71 -9.07 -16.49
CA LEU A 207 -2.69 -10.14 -16.52
C LEU A 207 -3.82 -9.96 -15.50
N ALA A 208 -3.69 -9.02 -14.56
CA ALA A 208 -4.75 -8.62 -13.65
C ALA A 208 -5.71 -7.58 -14.28
N SER A 209 -5.39 -7.02 -15.45
CA SER A 209 -6.22 -6.04 -16.13
C SER A 209 -7.42 -6.69 -16.83
N THR A 210 -8.62 -6.12 -16.64
CA THR A 210 -9.85 -6.60 -17.30
C THR A 210 -9.72 -6.61 -18.82
N SER A 211 -9.08 -5.60 -19.43
CA SER A 211 -8.92 -5.52 -20.88
C SER A 211 -8.00 -6.62 -21.42
N VAL A 212 -6.94 -6.95 -20.68
CA VAL A 212 -6.00 -8.02 -21.05
C VAL A 212 -6.68 -9.39 -20.92
N ILE A 213 -7.40 -9.63 -19.82
CA ILE A 213 -8.18 -10.86 -19.61
C ILE A 213 -9.20 -11.04 -20.73
N GLU A 214 -9.99 -10.01 -21.04
CA GLU A 214 -10.99 -10.05 -22.11
C GLU A 214 -10.39 -10.41 -23.46
N ARG A 215 -9.25 -9.79 -23.82
CA ARG A 215 -8.56 -10.06 -25.08
C ARG A 215 -8.07 -11.48 -25.17
N LYS A 216 -7.49 -12.02 -24.08
CA LYS A 216 -7.06 -13.42 -24.00
C LYS A 216 -8.23 -14.37 -24.16
N LEU A 217 -9.33 -14.15 -23.44
CA LEU A 217 -10.53 -15.01 -23.53
C LEU A 217 -11.18 -15.00 -24.91
N ARG A 218 -11.12 -13.86 -25.62
CA ARG A 218 -11.67 -13.69 -26.97
C ARG A 218 -10.69 -14.07 -28.08
N ASN A 219 -9.49 -14.57 -27.76
CA ASN A 219 -8.43 -14.87 -28.72
C ASN A 219 -8.14 -13.71 -29.69
N LEU A 220 -8.17 -12.47 -29.19
CA LEU A 220 -7.89 -11.29 -30.00
C LEU A 220 -6.37 -11.16 -30.23
N PRO A 221 -5.93 -10.73 -31.43
CA PRO A 221 -4.51 -10.58 -31.73
C PRO A 221 -3.87 -9.55 -30.82
N ALA A 222 -2.60 -9.75 -30.44
CA ALA A 222 -1.81 -8.76 -29.72
C ALA A 222 -1.88 -7.42 -30.46
N VAL A 223 -2.37 -6.40 -29.77
CA VAL A 223 -2.38 -5.02 -30.27
C VAL A 223 -1.07 -4.46 -29.77
N ALA A 224 -0.26 -3.92 -30.68
CA ALA A 224 0.92 -3.15 -30.27
C ALA A 224 0.47 -2.15 -29.21
N PRO A 225 1.27 -1.86 -28.17
CA PRO A 225 0.99 -0.75 -27.29
C PRO A 225 0.96 0.51 -28.15
N ALA A 226 -0.21 0.87 -28.66
CA ALA A 226 -0.53 2.26 -28.91
C ALA A 226 -0.38 2.94 -27.56
N PRO A 227 0.02 4.22 -27.50
CA PRO A 227 -0.22 5.03 -26.31
C PRO A 227 -1.67 4.72 -25.97
N SER A 228 -1.87 3.94 -24.90
CA SER A 228 -3.18 3.32 -24.74
C SER A 228 -4.17 4.48 -24.64
N ASP A 229 -5.40 4.19 -24.97
CA ASP A 229 -6.59 5.02 -24.81
C ASP A 229 -6.77 5.50 -23.32
N CYS A 230 -5.73 6.01 -22.67
CA CYS A 230 -5.48 6.27 -21.27
C CYS A 230 -4.26 7.20 -21.16
N LEU A 231 -4.39 8.43 -21.68
CA LEU A 231 -3.55 9.56 -21.27
C LEU A 231 -3.88 9.92 -19.82
N VAL A 232 -3.39 9.11 -18.88
CA VAL A 232 -3.50 9.38 -17.44
C VAL A 232 -2.08 9.61 -16.96
N SER A 233 -1.79 10.81 -16.49
CA SER A 233 -0.52 11.08 -15.81
C SER A 233 -0.50 10.42 -14.43
N LEU A 234 0.69 10.18 -13.88
CA LEU A 234 0.78 9.74 -12.48
C LEU A 234 0.16 10.77 -11.53
N VAL A 235 0.25 12.07 -11.85
CA VAL A 235 -0.40 13.15 -11.09
C VAL A 235 -1.92 13.06 -11.10
N ASP A 236 -2.53 12.65 -12.22
CA ASP A 236 -3.98 12.43 -12.29
C ASP A 236 -4.39 11.18 -11.50
N ALA A 237 -3.60 10.11 -11.56
CA ALA A 237 -3.84 8.89 -10.78
C ALA A 237 -3.78 9.15 -9.26
N ILE A 238 -2.80 9.89 -8.76
CA ILE A 238 -2.75 10.29 -7.34
C ILE A 238 -3.84 11.29 -6.99
N HIS A 239 -4.26 12.15 -7.93
CA HIS A 239 -5.37 13.06 -7.72
C HIS A 239 -6.66 12.26 -7.48
N ALA A 240 -6.93 11.23 -8.29
CA ALA A 240 -8.00 10.27 -8.02
C ALA A 240 -7.83 9.59 -6.65
N SER A 241 -6.66 8.99 -6.42
CA SER A 241 -6.37 8.17 -5.24
C SER A 241 -6.41 8.91 -3.91
N SER A 242 -6.20 10.23 -3.88
CA SER A 242 -6.14 11.03 -2.65
C SER A 242 -7.35 11.94 -2.45
N THR A 243 -8.40 11.83 -3.26
CA THR A 243 -9.60 12.66 -3.11
C THR A 243 -10.62 11.95 -2.22
N ALA A 244 -10.40 12.00 -0.91
CA ALA A 244 -11.30 11.38 0.06
C ALA A 244 -12.71 12.03 0.03
N PRO A 245 -13.78 11.24 -0.13
CA PRO A 245 -15.14 11.72 0.02
C PRO A 245 -15.45 11.92 1.51
N VAL A 246 -16.60 12.53 1.82
CA VAL A 246 -17.12 12.70 3.19
C VAL A 246 -16.15 13.47 4.10
N ASN A 247 -16.48 14.73 4.41
CA ASN A 247 -15.70 15.61 5.30
C ASN A 247 -14.32 16.06 4.81
N TYR A 248 -13.77 15.57 3.69
CA TYR A 248 -12.50 16.08 3.15
C TYR A 248 -12.69 16.94 1.90
N PHE A 249 -12.94 16.36 0.72
CA PHE A 249 -12.97 17.11 -0.54
C PHE A 249 -14.39 17.40 -1.05
N ASN A 250 -14.57 18.54 -1.71
CA ASN A 250 -15.89 19.07 -2.07
C ASN A 250 -16.51 18.51 -3.36
N GLU A 251 -15.70 17.94 -4.24
CA GLU A 251 -16.14 17.32 -5.49
C GLU A 251 -15.21 16.16 -5.88
N PRO A 252 -15.66 15.17 -6.68
CA PRO A 252 -14.79 14.11 -7.16
C PRO A 252 -13.58 14.66 -7.93
N ALA A 253 -12.48 13.92 -7.92
CA ALA A 253 -11.35 14.18 -8.81
C ALA A 253 -11.82 14.06 -10.26
N MET A 254 -11.50 15.07 -11.07
CA MET A 254 -11.97 15.18 -12.45
C MET A 254 -10.82 15.38 -13.42
N PHE A 255 -10.65 14.44 -14.34
CA PHE A 255 -9.72 14.56 -15.46
C PHE A 255 -10.21 13.74 -16.64
N LYS A 256 -9.65 14.02 -17.82
CA LYS A 256 -9.98 13.28 -19.03
C LYS A 256 -9.21 11.97 -19.04
N VAL A 257 -9.93 10.86 -19.11
CA VAL A 257 -9.37 9.59 -19.53
C VAL A 257 -9.95 9.35 -20.89
N ASN A 258 -9.09 9.14 -21.90
CA ASN A 258 -9.59 8.74 -23.20
C ASN A 258 -10.46 9.82 -23.88
N ASN A 259 -10.08 11.10 -23.71
CA ASN A 259 -10.86 12.29 -24.07
C ASN A 259 -12.25 12.40 -23.42
N LYS A 260 -12.61 11.51 -22.49
CA LYS A 260 -13.87 11.54 -21.75
C LYS A 260 -13.60 11.98 -20.31
N LEU A 261 -14.38 12.94 -19.84
CA LEU A 261 -14.30 13.38 -18.44
C LEU A 261 -14.72 12.23 -17.53
N LYS A 262 -13.85 11.87 -16.58
CA LYS A 262 -14.08 10.84 -15.57
C LYS A 262 -14.02 11.45 -14.17
N TYR A 263 -14.57 10.71 -13.22
CA TYR A 263 -14.83 11.16 -11.86
C TYR A 263 -14.38 10.08 -10.90
N TYR A 264 -13.55 10.47 -9.93
CA TYR A 264 -12.95 9.52 -9.01
C TYR A 264 -12.99 10.01 -7.56
N TRP A 265 -13.09 9.07 -6.64
CA TRP A 265 -12.79 9.27 -5.22
C TRP A 265 -11.56 8.45 -4.81
N ASP A 266 -11.10 8.69 -3.58
CA ASP A 266 -10.00 7.97 -2.94
C ASP A 266 -10.20 6.45 -2.99
N GLY A 267 -9.11 5.72 -3.22
CA GLY A 267 -9.12 4.26 -3.27
C GLY A 267 -9.45 3.61 -1.93
N GLY A 268 -9.31 4.33 -0.81
CA GLY A 268 -9.73 3.87 0.51
C GLY A 268 -11.20 3.46 0.57
N VAL A 269 -12.06 4.11 -0.25
CA VAL A 269 -13.49 3.77 -0.39
C VAL A 269 -13.72 2.30 -0.79
N THR A 270 -12.73 1.68 -1.44
CA THR A 270 -12.80 0.30 -1.94
C THR A 270 -12.28 -0.74 -0.94
N GLY A 271 -11.93 -0.32 0.28
CA GLY A 271 -11.24 -1.19 1.25
C GLY A 271 -9.78 -1.45 0.90
N ASN A 272 -9.17 -0.58 0.08
CA ASN A 272 -7.77 -0.67 -0.30
C ASN A 272 -6.96 0.52 0.26
N ASN A 273 -7.27 0.96 1.48
CA ASN A 273 -6.45 2.00 2.11
C ASN A 273 -5.03 1.47 2.37
N ASN A 274 -4.91 0.21 2.82
CA ASN A 274 -3.68 -0.56 2.66
C ASN A 274 -3.71 -1.33 1.32
N PRO A 275 -2.90 -0.95 0.32
CA PRO A 275 -2.97 -1.53 -1.02
C PRO A 275 -2.26 -2.89 -1.15
N VAL A 276 -1.76 -3.47 -0.04
CA VAL A 276 -0.91 -4.67 -0.07
C VAL A 276 -1.60 -5.88 -0.70
N LEU A 277 -2.91 -6.05 -0.48
CA LEU A 277 -3.66 -7.16 -1.07
C LEU A 277 -3.78 -7.01 -2.59
N ALA A 278 -4.03 -5.79 -3.07
CA ALA A 278 -4.05 -5.49 -4.51
C ALA A 278 -2.67 -5.72 -5.12
N ALA A 279 -1.59 -5.31 -4.44
CA ALA A 279 -0.22 -5.50 -4.89
C ALA A 279 0.19 -6.97 -4.99
N VAL A 280 -0.13 -7.77 -3.96
CA VAL A 280 0.13 -9.21 -3.97
C VAL A 280 -0.68 -9.91 -5.06
N THR A 281 -1.94 -9.51 -5.26
CA THR A 281 -2.77 -10.03 -6.35
C THR A 281 -2.15 -9.72 -7.72
N GLU A 282 -1.67 -8.48 -7.90
CA GLU A 282 -0.98 -8.05 -9.12
C GLU A 282 0.26 -8.91 -9.42
N ALA A 283 1.10 -9.15 -8.40
CA ALA A 283 2.29 -9.98 -8.54
C ALA A 283 1.94 -11.45 -8.83
N ILE A 284 0.92 -12.01 -8.17
CA ILE A 284 0.48 -13.40 -8.40
C ILE A 284 -0.02 -13.59 -9.83
N CYS A 285 -0.89 -12.70 -10.32
CA CYS A 285 -1.42 -12.76 -11.68
C CYS A 285 -0.31 -12.69 -12.74
N ASN A 286 0.79 -11.98 -12.45
CA ASN A 286 1.89 -11.77 -13.38
C ASN A 286 3.12 -12.66 -13.09
N ARG A 287 2.99 -13.73 -12.29
CA ARG A 287 4.13 -14.62 -11.94
C ARG A 287 4.90 -15.12 -13.15
N GLU A 288 4.20 -15.66 -14.14
CA GLU A 288 4.85 -16.18 -15.36
C GLU A 288 5.47 -15.04 -16.18
N GLN A 289 4.76 -13.92 -16.33
CA GLN A 289 5.19 -12.76 -17.11
C GLN A 289 6.47 -12.14 -16.54
N TYR A 290 6.59 -12.06 -15.23
CA TYR A 290 7.76 -11.49 -14.55
C TYR A 290 8.76 -12.54 -14.05
N GLN A 291 8.52 -13.84 -14.31
CA GLN A 291 9.35 -14.96 -13.87
C GLN A 291 9.56 -14.95 -12.33
N ILE A 292 8.50 -14.70 -11.57
CA ILE A 292 8.54 -14.56 -10.11
C ILE A 292 8.59 -15.94 -9.46
N GLU A 293 9.61 -16.17 -8.64
CA GLU A 293 9.70 -17.35 -7.78
C GLU A 293 9.26 -17.05 -6.35
N HIS A 294 9.72 -15.92 -5.81
CA HIS A 294 9.40 -15.48 -4.45
C HIS A 294 8.88 -14.05 -4.46
N ILE A 295 7.89 -13.76 -3.60
CA ILE A 295 7.33 -12.41 -3.43
C ILE A 295 7.77 -11.92 -2.05
N GLN A 296 8.42 -10.77 -2.01
CA GLN A 296 8.79 -10.07 -0.78
C GLN A 296 7.97 -8.79 -0.66
N VAL A 297 7.41 -8.51 0.51
CA VAL A 297 6.46 -7.41 0.72
C VAL A 297 6.91 -6.53 1.87
N LEU A 298 7.19 -5.25 1.57
CA LEU A 298 7.33 -4.20 2.57
C LEU A 298 6.08 -3.34 2.54
N SER A 299 5.22 -3.45 3.54
CA SER A 299 4.02 -2.62 3.70
C SER A 299 4.25 -1.59 4.80
N ILE A 300 4.21 -0.30 4.45
CA ILE A 300 4.45 0.81 5.37
C ILE A 300 3.16 1.61 5.59
N GLY A 301 2.75 1.68 6.85
CA GLY A 301 1.53 2.36 7.27
C GLY A 301 1.73 3.82 7.65
N THR A 302 0.63 4.48 7.96
CA THR A 302 0.56 5.89 8.37
C THR A 302 0.06 6.04 9.81
N GLY A 303 0.45 5.15 10.70
CA GLY A 303 -0.05 5.06 12.06
C GLY A 303 -1.39 4.32 12.18
N SER A 304 -1.63 3.72 13.33
CA SER A 304 -2.94 3.19 13.72
C SER A 304 -3.16 3.34 15.21
N VAL A 305 -4.43 3.31 15.61
CA VAL A 305 -4.81 3.40 17.02
C VAL A 305 -5.64 2.18 17.40
N VAL A 306 -5.33 1.60 18.56
CA VAL A 306 -6.09 0.49 19.14
C VAL A 306 -6.55 0.90 20.53
N GLN A 307 -7.85 0.84 20.77
CA GLN A 307 -8.45 1.05 22.10
C GLN A 307 -8.93 -0.28 22.67
N LEU A 308 -8.99 -0.37 24.01
CA LEU A 308 -9.59 -1.51 24.70
C LEU A 308 -11.10 -1.54 24.45
N GLN A 309 -11.70 -2.71 24.60
CA GLN A 309 -13.15 -2.83 24.60
C GLN A 309 -13.74 -2.05 25.79
N ALA A 310 -14.96 -1.55 25.64
CA ALA A 310 -15.62 -0.77 26.69
C ALA A 310 -15.82 -1.61 27.97
N ASP A 311 -16.06 -2.90 27.81
CA ASP A 311 -16.27 -3.91 28.83
C ASP A 311 -15.00 -4.67 29.24
N GLU A 312 -13.81 -4.14 28.93
CA GLU A 312 -12.53 -4.76 29.34
C GLU A 312 -12.45 -4.97 30.87
N ASP A 313 -12.21 -6.23 31.26
CA ASP A 313 -12.14 -6.71 32.65
C ASP A 313 -10.85 -6.31 33.37
N ILE A 314 -9.72 -6.26 32.63
CA ILE A 314 -8.45 -5.86 33.22
C ILE A 314 -8.50 -4.36 33.54
N PRO A 315 -8.17 -3.93 34.78
CA PRO A 315 -8.21 -2.53 35.16
C PRO A 315 -7.38 -1.66 34.23
N ALA A 316 -7.95 -0.56 33.74
CA ALA A 316 -7.24 0.45 32.96
C ALA A 316 -6.97 1.67 33.84
N LYS A 317 -5.72 2.13 33.92
CA LYS A 317 -5.31 3.26 34.75
C LYS A 317 -5.94 4.59 34.29
N TYR A 318 -6.22 4.70 32.99
CA TYR A 318 -6.88 5.84 32.37
C TYR A 318 -8.12 5.35 31.62
N ALA A 319 -9.25 6.06 31.78
CA ALA A 319 -10.52 5.68 31.14
C ALA A 319 -10.46 5.81 29.61
N GLU A 320 -9.63 6.72 29.11
CA GLU A 320 -9.45 7.04 27.68
C GLU A 320 -8.77 5.91 26.89
N LEU A 321 -8.18 4.93 27.57
CA LEU A 321 -7.67 3.70 26.95
C LEU A 321 -8.79 2.82 26.40
N LYS A 322 -10.02 2.95 26.93
CA LYS A 322 -11.18 2.20 26.50
C LYS A 322 -11.92 2.93 25.39
N ALA A 323 -12.49 2.16 24.46
CA ALA A 323 -13.38 2.68 23.43
C ALA A 323 -14.61 3.34 24.09
N LYS A 324 -15.01 4.51 23.58
CA LYS A 324 -16.20 5.21 24.07
C LYS A 324 -17.45 4.38 23.73
N HIS A 325 -18.25 4.04 24.74
CA HIS A 325 -19.57 3.46 24.52
C HIS A 325 -20.52 4.55 24.01
N GLU A 326 -20.83 4.53 22.73
CA GLU A 326 -21.78 5.43 22.11
C GLU A 326 -23.01 4.66 21.63
N GLU A 327 -24.19 5.16 22.00
CA GLU A 327 -25.46 4.62 21.49
C GLU A 327 -25.53 4.78 19.96
N PRO A 328 -25.93 3.72 19.21
CA PRO A 328 -26.10 3.79 17.76
C PRO A 328 -27.08 4.88 17.34
N GLY A 329 -26.87 5.45 16.16
CA GLY A 329 -27.77 6.48 15.62
C GLY A 329 -27.41 6.85 14.19
N LEU A 330 -28.43 6.97 13.34
CA LEU A 330 -28.29 7.07 11.87
C LEU A 330 -27.18 8.03 11.39
N ILE A 331 -27.12 9.25 11.92
CA ILE A 331 -26.13 10.26 11.49
C ILE A 331 -24.72 9.87 11.92
N LYS A 332 -24.57 9.43 13.17
CA LYS A 332 -23.30 8.99 13.73
C LYS A 332 -22.81 7.72 13.05
N ASP A 333 -23.71 6.79 12.75
CA ASP A 333 -23.39 5.54 12.07
C ASP A 333 -22.92 5.80 10.63
N ILE A 334 -23.54 6.75 9.91
CA ILE A 334 -23.06 7.16 8.58
C ILE A 334 -21.66 7.76 8.66
N GLN A 335 -21.40 8.66 9.62
CA GLN A 335 -20.08 9.25 9.81
C GLN A 335 -19.05 8.19 10.19
N LYS A 336 -19.37 7.32 11.15
CA LYS A 336 -18.52 6.22 11.63
C LYS A 336 -18.21 5.23 10.52
N MET A 337 -19.18 4.83 9.71
CA MET A 337 -18.97 3.93 8.59
C MET A 337 -18.14 4.59 7.48
N GLY A 338 -18.40 5.86 7.17
CA GLY A 338 -17.62 6.62 6.18
C GLY A 338 -16.15 6.73 6.56
N THR A 339 -15.85 7.09 7.81
CA THR A 339 -14.47 7.15 8.31
C THR A 339 -13.85 5.77 8.46
N SER A 340 -14.61 4.75 8.87
CA SER A 340 -14.11 3.37 8.96
C SER A 340 -13.71 2.83 7.59
N ILE A 341 -14.49 3.06 6.53
CA ILE A 341 -14.10 2.58 5.19
C ILE A 341 -12.77 3.24 4.75
N LEU A 342 -12.60 4.54 5.00
CA LEU A 342 -11.38 5.25 4.60
C LEU A 342 -10.16 4.92 5.47
N ASN A 343 -10.36 4.74 6.77
CA ASN A 343 -9.28 4.45 7.71
C ASN A 343 -8.83 2.98 7.69
N ASP A 344 -9.61 2.09 7.06
CA ASP A 344 -9.33 0.65 6.99
C ASP A 344 -8.97 0.08 8.38
N PRO A 345 -9.92 0.09 9.34
CA PRO A 345 -9.69 -0.39 10.69
C PRO A 345 -9.17 -1.84 10.64
N PRO A 346 -8.30 -2.18 11.60
CA PRO A 346 -7.05 -2.86 11.30
C PRO A 346 -7.15 -4.14 10.47
N ASP A 347 -6.25 -4.18 9.48
CA ASP A 347 -5.37 -5.33 9.22
C ASP A 347 -6.00 -6.53 8.50
N THR A 348 -7.10 -6.30 7.78
CA THR A 348 -7.69 -7.32 6.89
C THR A 348 -6.82 -7.54 5.65
N ALA A 349 -6.42 -6.47 4.95
CA ALA A 349 -5.63 -6.57 3.73
C ALA A 349 -4.27 -7.25 3.97
N ALA A 350 -3.55 -6.84 5.02
CA ALA A 350 -2.26 -7.41 5.36
C ALA A 350 -2.36 -8.89 5.75
N PHE A 351 -3.33 -9.27 6.59
CA PHE A 351 -3.51 -10.68 6.96
C PHE A 351 -3.92 -11.57 5.78
N ILE A 352 -4.83 -11.11 4.93
CA ILE A 352 -5.23 -11.88 3.74
C ILE A 352 -4.04 -12.02 2.79
N ALA A 353 -3.31 -10.94 2.51
CA ALA A 353 -2.11 -11.00 1.68
C ALA A 353 -1.05 -11.93 2.27
N TYR A 354 -0.82 -11.85 3.58
CA TYR A 354 0.08 -12.73 4.32
C TYR A 354 -0.29 -14.20 4.16
N THR A 355 -1.56 -14.55 4.39
CA THR A 355 -2.04 -15.95 4.32
C THR A 355 -2.05 -16.50 2.89
N ILE A 356 -2.30 -15.66 1.88
CA ILE A 356 -2.15 -16.03 0.46
C ILE A 356 -0.70 -16.41 0.15
N LEU A 357 0.27 -15.67 0.67
CA LEU A 357 1.70 -15.95 0.48
C LEU A 357 2.20 -17.11 1.37
N ASN A 358 1.51 -17.38 2.48
CA ASN A 358 1.90 -18.36 3.50
C ASN A 358 0.77 -19.33 3.82
N SER A 359 0.49 -20.25 2.91
CA SER A 359 -0.62 -21.20 3.06
C SER A 359 -0.41 -22.24 4.18
N ALA A 360 0.83 -22.48 4.61
CA ALA A 360 1.18 -23.37 5.72
C ALA A 360 1.31 -22.59 7.05
N MET A 361 0.20 -22.39 7.74
CA MET A 361 0.13 -21.59 8.97
C MET A 361 0.47 -22.41 10.24
N PRO A 362 1.18 -21.84 11.24
CA PRO A 362 1.80 -20.51 11.23
C PRO A 362 3.18 -20.55 10.54
N ALA A 363 3.33 -19.80 9.45
CA ALA A 363 4.65 -19.53 8.89
C ALA A 363 5.35 -18.44 9.72
N LYS A 364 6.69 -18.42 9.71
CA LYS A 364 7.48 -17.23 10.06
C LYS A 364 8.09 -16.70 8.76
N PRO A 365 7.41 -15.85 7.98
CA PRO A 365 7.99 -15.38 6.74
C PRO A 365 8.91 -14.20 7.03
N ILE A 366 10.15 -14.35 6.57
CA ILE A 366 11.11 -13.25 6.41
C ILE A 366 10.63 -12.31 5.28
N ASP A 367 9.74 -12.78 4.41
CA ASP A 367 9.35 -12.11 3.16
C ASP A 367 8.10 -11.23 3.26
N PHE A 368 7.49 -11.07 4.44
CA PHE A 368 6.38 -10.13 4.64
C PHE A 368 6.64 -9.25 5.86
N ILE A 369 6.97 -7.99 5.61
CA ILE A 369 7.32 -7.00 6.62
C ILE A 369 6.22 -5.93 6.64
N ARG A 370 5.50 -5.85 7.76
CA ARG A 370 4.56 -4.76 8.05
C ARG A 370 5.24 -3.78 8.99
N MET A 371 5.37 -2.52 8.58
CA MET A 371 5.94 -1.43 9.36
C MET A 371 4.92 -0.32 9.56
N ASN A 372 4.38 -0.20 10.76
CA ASN A 372 3.39 0.83 11.09
C ASN A 372 3.39 1.09 12.60
N PRO A 373 3.59 2.32 13.09
CA PRO A 373 3.47 2.62 14.51
C PRO A 373 2.03 2.40 14.99
N VAL A 374 1.86 1.81 16.17
CA VAL A 374 0.54 1.62 16.78
C VAL A 374 0.47 2.35 18.10
N LEU A 375 -0.40 3.36 18.19
CA LEU A 375 -0.80 3.91 19.47
C LEU A 375 -1.76 2.92 20.13
N ARG A 376 -1.30 2.26 21.19
CA ARG A 376 -2.13 1.31 21.94
C ARG A 376 -1.81 1.30 23.44
N PRO A 377 -2.76 0.89 24.28
CA PRO A 377 -2.52 0.54 25.67
C PRO A 377 -1.47 -0.58 25.80
N ILE A 378 -0.71 -0.54 26.89
CA ILE A 378 0.28 -1.55 27.25
C ILE A 378 -0.17 -2.27 28.52
N LEU A 379 -0.16 -3.60 28.49
CA LEU A 379 -0.49 -4.41 29.65
C LEU A 379 0.74 -4.50 30.57
N ILE A 380 0.62 -3.97 31.78
CA ILE A 380 1.64 -4.02 32.82
C ILE A 380 1.26 -5.11 33.82
N ASN A 381 2.24 -5.87 34.28
CA ASN A 381 2.10 -6.84 35.36
C ASN A 381 3.15 -6.54 36.43
N ASP A 382 2.73 -5.84 37.49
CA ASP A 382 3.61 -5.41 38.57
C ASP A 382 3.12 -5.94 39.94
N THR A 383 3.67 -5.40 41.04
CA THR A 383 3.30 -5.81 42.40
C THR A 383 1.83 -5.54 42.75
N ASN A 384 1.14 -4.67 42.02
CA ASN A 384 -0.29 -4.37 42.20
C ASN A 384 -1.19 -5.23 41.30
N GLY A 385 -0.60 -6.13 40.51
CA GLY A 385 -1.30 -7.01 39.58
C GLY A 385 -1.33 -6.49 38.14
N LYS A 386 -2.16 -7.12 37.30
CA LYS A 386 -2.30 -6.77 35.90
C LYS A 386 -3.16 -5.52 35.72
N HIS A 387 -2.67 -4.55 34.96
CA HIS A 387 -3.43 -3.37 34.57
C HIS A 387 -2.95 -2.80 33.23
N TRP A 388 -3.83 -2.10 32.52
CA TRP A 388 -3.51 -1.38 31.30
C TRP A 388 -3.04 0.04 31.61
N ASP A 389 -1.97 0.47 30.94
CA ASP A 389 -1.40 1.82 31.06
C ASP A 389 -1.12 2.42 29.67
N LEU A 390 -0.79 3.71 29.64
CA LEU A 390 -0.31 4.44 28.46
C LEU A 390 1.02 3.87 27.97
N PRO A 391 1.29 3.94 26.66
CA PRO A 391 2.61 3.61 26.15
C PRO A 391 3.67 4.59 26.71
N PRO A 392 4.87 4.10 27.08
CA PRO A 392 5.94 4.96 27.59
C PRO A 392 6.24 6.14 26.64
N GLY A 393 6.49 7.32 27.21
CA GLY A 393 6.84 8.51 26.42
C GLY A 393 5.64 9.29 25.83
N ILE A 394 4.42 8.79 26.00
CA ILE A 394 3.18 9.48 25.63
C ILE A 394 2.39 9.85 26.88
N SER A 395 2.12 11.14 27.05
CA SER A 395 1.24 11.62 28.12
C SER A 395 -0.23 11.34 27.82
N LYS A 396 -1.08 11.44 28.85
CA LYS A 396 -2.53 11.26 28.70
C LYS A 396 -3.12 12.20 27.64
N ASP A 397 -2.78 13.48 27.69
CA ASP A 397 -3.33 14.49 26.77
C ASP A 397 -2.87 14.26 25.33
N GLU A 398 -1.61 13.84 25.15
CA GLU A 398 -1.07 13.43 23.86
C GLU A 398 -1.77 12.19 23.31
N TYR A 399 -2.05 11.19 24.16
CA TYR A 399 -2.78 9.99 23.77
C TYR A 399 -4.19 10.32 23.28
N VAL A 400 -4.92 11.16 24.03
CA VAL A 400 -6.26 11.61 23.64
C VAL A 400 -6.20 12.39 22.33
N THR A 401 -5.25 13.31 22.20
CA THR A 401 -5.08 14.11 20.99
C THR A 401 -4.79 13.22 19.78
N LEU A 402 -3.84 12.30 19.86
CA LEU A 402 -3.52 11.36 18.77
C LEU A 402 -4.69 10.45 18.40
N ASN A 403 -5.45 9.97 19.39
CA ASN A 403 -6.62 9.12 19.17
C ASN A 403 -7.78 9.87 18.49
N GLU A 404 -7.88 11.19 18.69
CA GLU A 404 -8.91 12.04 18.07
C GLU A 404 -8.44 12.73 16.78
N THR A 405 -7.13 12.70 16.49
CA THR A 405 -6.54 13.32 15.29
C THR A 405 -6.95 12.55 14.04
N ASP A 406 -7.58 13.26 13.11
CA ASP A 406 -8.03 12.73 11.82
C ASP A 406 -6.86 12.64 10.81
N MET A 407 -7.04 11.92 9.71
CA MET A 407 -6.00 11.69 8.69
C MET A 407 -5.50 12.97 8.01
N ASP A 408 -6.29 14.04 8.06
CA ASP A 408 -6.01 15.32 7.41
C ASP A 408 -5.29 16.31 8.32
N ALA A 409 -4.56 15.87 9.36
CA ALA A 409 -3.81 16.73 10.29
C ALA A 409 -3.13 17.90 9.56
N VAL A 410 -3.62 19.13 9.79
CA VAL A 410 -3.11 20.36 9.13
C VAL A 410 -2.41 21.27 10.13
N GLU A 411 -2.70 21.16 11.42
CA GLU A 411 -2.10 22.05 12.41
C GLU A 411 -0.70 21.58 12.79
N ASP A 412 0.25 22.49 12.94
CA ASP A 412 1.64 22.13 13.27
C ASP A 412 1.74 21.32 14.57
N ARG A 413 0.89 21.60 15.55
CA ARG A 413 0.83 20.82 16.80
C ARG A 413 0.44 19.35 16.56
N GLU A 414 -0.45 19.08 15.60
CA GLU A 414 -0.89 17.73 15.27
C GLU A 414 0.23 17.00 14.55
N VAL A 415 0.86 17.67 13.58
CA VAL A 415 2.00 17.11 12.82
C VAL A 415 3.18 16.81 13.74
N LEU A 416 3.55 17.73 14.63
CA LEU A 416 4.61 17.51 15.62
C LEU A 416 4.32 16.31 16.53
N LEU A 417 3.04 16.08 16.86
CA LEU A 417 2.65 14.94 17.68
C LEU A 417 2.71 13.61 16.91
N ILE A 418 2.34 13.63 15.63
CA ILE A 418 2.54 12.50 14.70
C ILE A 418 4.04 12.19 14.55
N GLU A 419 4.89 13.21 14.43
CA GLU A 419 6.34 13.04 14.39
C GLU A 419 6.87 12.45 15.70
N LYS A 420 6.41 12.92 16.85
CA LYS A 420 6.78 12.34 18.16
C LYS A 420 6.39 10.86 18.25
N LEU A 421 5.18 10.49 17.81
CA LEU A 421 4.74 9.09 17.74
C LEU A 421 5.68 8.27 16.85
N CYS A 422 6.01 8.80 15.66
CA CYS A 422 6.90 8.17 14.70
C CYS A 422 8.31 7.98 15.27
N ASP A 423 8.88 9.03 15.86
CA ASP A 423 10.24 9.01 16.41
C ASP A 423 10.33 8.04 17.60
N ASN A 424 9.31 7.99 18.45
CA ASN A 424 9.25 7.00 19.52
C ASN A 424 9.24 5.57 18.95
N TRP A 425 8.48 5.31 17.88
CA TRP A 425 8.45 3.99 17.23
C TRP A 425 9.77 3.63 16.55
N LEU A 426 10.32 4.54 15.74
CA LEU A 426 11.59 4.34 15.03
C LEU A 426 12.77 4.13 15.98
N ASN A 427 12.67 4.60 17.23
CA ASN A 427 13.70 4.44 18.26
C ASN A 427 13.32 3.39 19.32
N ASN A 428 12.26 2.60 19.10
CA ASN A 428 11.78 1.58 20.04
C ASN A 428 11.51 2.11 21.46
N ALA A 429 11.14 3.39 21.57
CA ALA A 429 10.85 4.09 22.80
C ALA A 429 9.34 3.99 23.17
N GLY A 430 8.87 2.77 23.41
CA GLY A 430 7.54 2.51 23.98
C GLY A 430 6.38 2.44 22.98
N ILE A 431 6.58 2.79 21.70
CA ILE A 431 5.58 2.64 20.65
C ILE A 431 5.85 1.37 19.83
N PRO A 432 4.96 0.36 19.88
CA PRO A 432 5.13 -0.90 19.18
C PRO A 432 4.82 -0.77 17.68
N ASN A 433 5.28 -1.77 16.92
CA ASN A 433 4.92 -1.96 15.53
C ASN A 433 3.58 -2.70 15.39
N GLN A 434 2.86 -2.47 14.29
CA GLN A 434 1.63 -3.19 13.97
C GLN A 434 1.97 -4.63 13.58
N ALA A 435 1.55 -5.57 14.43
CA ALA A 435 1.55 -6.98 14.10
C ALA A 435 0.49 -7.29 13.04
N ILE A 436 0.73 -8.34 12.26
CA ILE A 436 -0.24 -8.93 11.32
C ILE A 436 -1.35 -9.66 12.10
N ARG A 437 -0.99 -10.22 13.27
CA ARG A 437 -1.95 -10.69 14.26
C ARG A 437 -1.41 -10.49 15.66
N SER A 438 -2.29 -10.11 16.57
CA SER A 438 -1.99 -9.94 17.98
C SER A 438 -2.83 -10.88 18.85
N ASP A 439 -2.35 -11.18 20.06
CA ASP A 439 -3.12 -11.86 21.09
C ASP A 439 -4.08 -10.90 21.82
N ALA A 440 -4.83 -11.42 22.80
CA ALA A 440 -5.74 -10.63 23.62
C ALA A 440 -5.03 -9.57 24.50
N SER A 441 -3.73 -9.72 24.73
CA SER A 441 -2.89 -8.72 25.42
C SER A 441 -2.22 -7.75 24.44
N LEU A 442 -2.65 -7.75 23.17
CA LEU A 442 -2.14 -6.94 22.08
C LEU A 442 -0.66 -7.21 21.75
N ASN A 443 -0.11 -8.34 22.18
CA ASN A 443 1.25 -8.76 21.81
C ASN A 443 1.27 -9.37 20.42
N CYS A 444 2.38 -9.16 19.70
CA CYS A 444 2.56 -9.71 18.36
C CYS A 444 2.60 -11.25 18.38
N LEU A 445 1.69 -11.88 17.63
CA LEU A 445 1.70 -13.32 17.32
C LEU A 445 2.29 -13.59 15.94
N ILE A 446 1.98 -12.74 14.96
CA ILE A 446 2.42 -12.85 13.58
C ILE A 446 2.95 -11.49 13.11
N GLY A 447 4.09 -11.49 12.42
CA GLY A 447 4.78 -10.28 11.96
C GLY A 447 5.89 -9.86 12.93
N HIS A 448 6.06 -8.55 13.09
CA HIS A 448 7.15 -7.95 13.85
C HIS A 448 6.60 -7.11 15.00
N ALA A 449 7.10 -7.34 16.22
CA ALA A 449 6.62 -6.65 17.42
C ALA A 449 7.07 -5.19 17.50
N ASP A 450 8.24 -4.88 16.92
CA ASP A 450 8.88 -3.57 17.00
C ASP A 450 9.64 -3.24 15.70
N PHE A 451 10.12 -2.00 15.60
CA PHE A 451 10.77 -1.49 14.40
C PHE A 451 12.13 -2.14 14.14
N ASP A 452 12.92 -2.42 15.18
CA ASP A 452 14.27 -2.98 15.01
C ASP A 452 14.23 -4.40 14.46
N ILE A 453 13.29 -5.24 14.90
CA ILE A 453 13.13 -6.59 14.35
C ILE A 453 12.74 -6.50 12.87
N ALA A 454 11.74 -5.67 12.53
CA ALA A 454 11.30 -5.47 11.15
C ALA A 454 12.43 -4.93 10.25
N LYS A 455 13.21 -3.97 10.76
CA LYS A 455 14.36 -3.37 10.07
C LYS A 455 15.47 -4.38 9.85
N ALA A 456 15.74 -5.25 10.82
CA ALA A 456 16.76 -6.29 10.69
C ALA A 456 16.43 -7.27 9.56
N ASP A 457 15.16 -7.67 9.45
CA ASP A 457 14.68 -8.53 8.37
C ASP A 457 14.72 -7.80 7.01
N PHE A 458 14.31 -6.53 6.94
CA PHE A 458 14.43 -5.75 5.71
C PHE A 458 15.89 -5.66 5.24
N LYS A 459 16.82 -5.40 6.16
CA LYS A 459 18.26 -5.37 5.86
C LYS A 459 18.78 -6.73 5.38
N SER A 460 18.18 -7.84 5.82
CA SER A 460 18.57 -9.19 5.39
C SER A 460 18.25 -9.46 3.92
N TRP A 461 17.24 -8.81 3.34
CA TRP A 461 16.88 -8.96 1.91
C TRP A 461 17.95 -8.49 0.92
N PHE A 462 18.96 -7.76 1.41
CA PHE A 462 20.03 -7.16 0.62
C PHE A 462 21.41 -7.65 1.03
N LYS A 463 21.50 -8.60 1.98
CA LYS A 463 22.76 -9.29 2.30
C LYS A 463 22.91 -10.49 1.38
N THR A 464 23.87 -10.42 0.47
CA THR A 464 24.32 -11.55 -0.35
C THR A 464 25.37 -12.38 0.36
#